data_AF-A0A418VEC9-F1
#
_entry.id   AF-A0A418VEC9-F1
#
_cell.length_a   1.000
_cell.length_b   1.000
_cell.length_c   1.000
_cell.angle_alpha   90.00
_cell.angle_beta   90.00
_cell.angle_gamma   90.00
#
_symmetry.space_group_name_H-M   'P 1'
#
loop_
_entity.id
_entity.type
_entity.pdbx_description
1 polymer ?
#
loop_
_entity_poly.entity_id
_entity_poly.type
_entity_poly.pdbx_seq_one_letter_code
_entity_poly.pdbx_strand_id
1 'polypeptide(L)'
;MTRSSDAELNAYRAMAAAEIRAYQGVMFRHSGTFVKTQNGREREYPCRFSVIDPVKADRNTIAAADTFGRGEGVAFVDVRLLKVHPEDRRPPEGSVLSRKNEAGQWEPENWDGGRLEVRRWSQASDFTGQAVGLCHIRR
;
A
#
# COMPACT_ATOMS: atom_id res chain seq x y z
N MET A 1 -19.37 -5.63 28.84
CA MET A 1 -18.46 -4.98 27.87
C MET A 1 -18.76 -3.50 27.85
N THR A 2 -17.95 -2.69 28.51
CA THR A 2 -18.10 -1.24 28.54
C THR A 2 -17.58 -0.69 27.21
N ARG A 3 -18.44 -0.05 26.40
CA ARG A 3 -17.99 0.68 25.21
C ARG A 3 -17.15 1.85 25.69
N SER A 4 -15.91 1.97 25.22
CA SER A 4 -15.09 3.16 25.46
C SER A 4 -15.88 4.40 25.06
N SER A 5 -15.78 5.45 25.85
CA SER A 5 -16.38 6.74 25.51
C SER A 5 -15.74 7.31 24.23
N ASP A 6 -16.46 8.13 23.48
CA ASP A 6 -15.94 8.75 22.26
C ASP A 6 -14.66 9.57 22.51
N ALA A 7 -14.53 10.14 23.71
CA ALA A 7 -13.33 10.86 24.14
C ALA A 7 -12.11 9.93 24.30
N GLU A 8 -12.29 8.76 24.92
CA GLU A 8 -11.22 7.76 25.07
C GLU A 8 -10.79 7.20 23.71
N LEU A 9 -11.75 6.89 22.82
CA LEU A 9 -11.43 6.40 21.47
C LEU A 9 -10.62 7.43 20.67
N ASN A 10 -10.97 8.71 20.77
CA ASN A 10 -10.22 9.78 20.12
C ASN A 10 -8.82 9.96 20.71
N ALA A 11 -8.65 9.77 22.02
CA ALA A 11 -7.32 9.78 22.65
C ALA A 11 -6.44 8.64 22.11
N TYR A 12 -6.98 7.41 22.01
CA TYR A 12 -6.25 6.28 21.44
C TYR A 12 -5.86 6.50 19.97
N ARG A 13 -6.77 7.08 19.16
CA ARG A 13 -6.47 7.46 17.77
C ARG A 13 -5.34 8.48 17.70
N ALA A 14 -5.36 9.50 18.55
CA ALA A 14 -4.32 10.52 18.60
C ALA A 14 -2.96 9.92 18.97
N MET A 15 -2.92 9.01 19.95
CA MET A 15 -1.70 8.29 20.34
C MET A 15 -1.14 7.45 19.19
N ALA A 16 -1.99 6.64 18.54
CA ALA A 16 -1.56 5.80 17.42
C ALA A 16 -1.05 6.62 16.23
N ALA A 17 -1.70 7.75 15.93
CA ALA A 17 -1.25 8.67 14.89
C ALA A 17 0.09 9.34 15.24
N ALA A 18 0.31 9.68 16.52
CA ALA A 18 1.58 10.25 16.98
C ALA A 18 2.73 9.22 16.86
N GLU A 19 2.46 7.96 17.20
CA GLU A 19 3.44 6.88 17.08
C GLU A 19 3.84 6.63 15.61
N ILE A 20 2.87 6.59 14.69
CA ILE A 20 3.16 6.47 13.26
C ILE A 20 4.04 7.64 12.77
N ARG A 21 3.74 8.87 13.18
CA ARG A 21 4.55 10.05 12.81
C ARG A 21 5.98 9.95 13.35
N ALA A 22 6.15 9.46 14.58
CA ALA A 22 7.46 9.31 15.19
C ALA A 22 8.34 8.31 14.41
N TYR A 23 7.74 7.23 13.88
CA TYR A 23 8.47 6.18 13.15
C TYR A 23 8.41 6.31 11.62
N GLN A 24 7.80 7.37 11.09
CA GLN A 24 7.47 7.48 9.66
C GLN A 24 8.69 7.33 8.74
N GLY A 25 9.84 7.88 9.12
CA GLY A 25 11.08 7.80 8.31
C GLY A 25 11.66 6.39 8.22
N VAL A 26 11.33 5.51 9.18
CA VAL A 26 11.74 4.11 9.20
C VAL A 26 10.67 3.20 8.61
N MET A 27 9.40 3.60 8.71
CA MET A 27 8.26 2.82 8.23
C MET A 27 8.08 2.96 6.71
N PHE A 28 8.11 4.18 6.18
CA PHE A 28 7.85 4.49 4.76
C PHE A 28 9.15 4.86 4.04
N ARG A 29 10.03 3.87 3.86
CA ARG A 29 11.40 4.07 3.38
C ARG A 29 11.53 4.36 1.89
N HIS A 30 10.46 4.14 1.12
CA HIS A 30 10.46 4.33 -0.32
C HIS A 30 9.60 5.54 -0.69
N SER A 31 9.94 6.16 -1.81
CA SER A 31 9.14 7.20 -2.42
C SER A 31 9.09 6.98 -3.93
N GLY A 32 7.93 7.17 -4.54
CA GLY A 32 7.75 6.99 -5.97
C GLY A 32 6.37 7.43 -6.42
N THR A 33 6.12 7.30 -7.71
CA THR A 33 4.84 7.71 -8.31
C THR A 33 4.12 6.49 -8.85
N PHE A 34 2.95 6.24 -8.30
CA PHE A 34 2.04 5.29 -8.90
C PHE A 34 1.23 6.00 -10.00
N VAL A 35 1.07 5.36 -11.15
CA VAL A 35 0.36 5.91 -12.30
C VAL A 35 -0.81 4.99 -12.67
N LYS A 36 -1.95 5.59 -13.00
CA LYS A 36 -3.11 4.88 -13.56
C LYS A 36 -3.69 5.64 -14.73
N THR A 37 -3.90 4.94 -15.84
CA THR A 37 -4.66 5.47 -16.97
C THR A 37 -6.15 5.40 -16.66
N GLN A 38 -6.81 6.55 -16.62
CA GLN A 38 -8.25 6.68 -16.40
C GLN A 38 -8.83 7.59 -17.49
N ASN A 39 -9.82 7.08 -18.24
CA ASN A 39 -10.47 7.81 -19.34
C ASN A 39 -9.46 8.36 -20.36
N GLY A 40 -8.45 7.56 -20.72
CA GLY A 40 -7.39 7.94 -21.66
C GLY A 40 -6.35 8.92 -21.11
N ARG A 41 -6.42 9.30 -19.83
CA ARG A 41 -5.46 10.22 -19.19
C ARG A 41 -4.70 9.52 -18.08
N GLU A 42 -3.40 9.74 -18.04
CA GLU A 42 -2.55 9.29 -16.93
C GLU A 42 -2.78 10.17 -15.70
N ARG A 43 -3.04 9.51 -14.56
CA ARG A 43 -3.14 10.17 -13.26
C ARG A 43 -2.02 9.70 -12.37
N GLU A 44 -1.44 10.65 -11.65
CA GLU A 44 -0.26 10.48 -10.81
C GLU A 44 -0.67 10.42 -9.34
N TYR A 45 -0.03 9.52 -8.62
CA TYR A 45 -0.19 9.29 -7.20
C TYR A 45 1.20 9.21 -6.56
N PRO A 46 1.90 10.36 -6.43
CA PRO A 46 3.17 10.42 -5.71
C PRO A 46 2.93 10.10 -4.24
N CYS A 47 3.71 9.18 -3.69
CA CYS A 47 3.61 8.81 -2.29
C CYS A 47 4.92 8.25 -1.73
N ARG A 48 5.04 8.38 -0.40
CA ARG A 48 5.97 7.63 0.44
C ARG A 48 5.29 6.33 0.85
N PHE A 49 6.01 5.22 0.75
CA PHE A 49 5.42 3.90 0.95
C PHE A 49 6.41 2.87 1.49
N SER A 50 5.85 1.75 1.92
CA SER A 50 6.58 0.54 2.28
C SER A 50 6.00 -0.63 1.51
N VAL A 51 6.87 -1.46 0.93
CA VAL A 51 6.47 -2.73 0.32
C VAL A 51 7.14 -3.85 1.10
N ILE A 52 6.37 -4.83 1.55
CA ILE A 52 6.91 -5.99 2.26
C ILE A 52 6.37 -7.29 1.68
N ASP A 53 7.17 -8.35 1.82
CA ASP A 53 6.76 -9.72 1.55
C ASP A 53 5.72 -10.15 2.60
N PRO A 54 4.56 -10.71 2.19
CA PRO A 54 3.57 -11.25 3.12
C PRO A 54 4.13 -12.26 4.12
N VAL A 55 5.18 -13.02 3.81
CA VAL A 55 5.79 -13.98 4.76
C VAL A 55 6.37 -13.33 6.01
N LYS A 56 6.64 -12.02 5.96
CA LYS A 56 7.13 -11.23 7.10
C LYS A 56 5.98 -10.64 7.94
N ALA A 57 4.73 -10.89 7.57
CA ALA A 57 3.54 -10.45 8.29
C ALA A 57 3.00 -11.53 9.24
N ASP A 58 1.92 -11.22 9.95
CA ASP A 58 1.23 -12.19 10.80
C ASP A 58 0.51 -13.28 9.99
N ARG A 59 0.13 -14.37 10.67
CA ARG A 59 -0.51 -15.54 10.04
C ARG A 59 -1.79 -15.22 9.27
N ASN A 60 -2.60 -14.29 9.76
CA ASN A 60 -3.86 -13.94 9.10
C ASN A 60 -3.58 -13.15 7.82
N THR A 61 -2.62 -12.25 7.87
CA THR A 61 -2.16 -11.50 6.69
C THR A 61 -1.57 -12.42 5.63
N ILE A 62 -0.79 -13.43 6.03
CA ILE A 62 -0.26 -14.47 5.13
C ILE A 62 -1.41 -15.23 4.45
N ALA A 63 -2.37 -15.73 5.23
CA ALA A 63 -3.51 -16.48 4.69
C ALA A 63 -4.37 -15.63 3.73
N ALA A 64 -4.56 -14.35 4.05
CA ALA A 64 -5.28 -13.41 3.20
C ALA A 64 -4.54 -13.16 1.88
N ALA A 65 -3.22 -13.01 1.92
CA ALA A 65 -2.37 -12.83 0.73
C ALA A 65 -2.32 -14.10 -0.15
N ASP A 66 -2.26 -15.30 0.44
CA ASP A 66 -2.35 -16.57 -0.30
C ASP A 66 -3.72 -16.72 -0.98
N THR A 67 -4.81 -16.47 -0.23
CA THR A 67 -6.17 -16.50 -0.79
C THR A 67 -6.33 -15.51 -1.95
N PHE A 68 -5.78 -14.30 -1.80
CA PHE A 68 -5.76 -13.30 -2.85
C PHE A 68 -4.97 -13.77 -4.08
N GLY A 69 -3.75 -14.29 -3.90
CA GLY A 69 -2.92 -14.78 -4.99
C GLY A 69 -3.63 -15.87 -5.79
N ARG A 70 -4.24 -16.84 -5.10
CA ARG A 70 -5.05 -17.89 -5.74
C ARG A 70 -6.24 -17.34 -6.51
N GLY A 71 -6.95 -16.35 -5.95
CA GLY A 71 -8.10 -15.72 -6.60
C GLY A 71 -7.74 -14.95 -7.87
N GLU A 72 -6.55 -14.34 -7.90
CA GLU A 72 -6.06 -13.55 -9.04
C GLU A 72 -5.21 -14.37 -10.03
N GLY A 73 -4.96 -15.66 -9.75
CA GLY A 73 -4.05 -16.49 -10.55
C GLY A 73 -2.58 -16.05 -10.47
N VAL A 74 -2.18 -15.42 -9.35
CA VAL A 74 -0.83 -14.92 -9.10
C VAL A 74 -0.13 -15.81 -8.10
N ALA A 75 1.13 -16.15 -8.37
CA ALA A 75 1.95 -16.91 -7.43
C ALA A 75 2.12 -16.12 -6.12
N PHE A 76 1.99 -16.78 -4.96
CA PHE A 76 2.11 -16.12 -3.66
C PHE A 76 3.43 -15.34 -3.49
N VAL A 77 4.53 -15.85 -4.06
CA VAL A 77 5.85 -15.20 -4.07
C VAL A 77 5.88 -13.85 -4.79
N ASP A 78 4.88 -13.57 -5.63
CA ASP A 78 4.71 -12.33 -6.37
C ASP A 78 3.70 -11.40 -5.72
N VAL A 79 3.09 -11.79 -4.59
CA VAL A 79 2.23 -10.91 -3.80
C VAL A 79 3.08 -10.02 -2.91
N ARG A 80 2.69 -8.75 -2.79
CA ARG A 80 3.34 -7.76 -1.92
C ARG A 80 2.30 -6.99 -1.11
N LEU A 81 2.67 -6.61 0.10
CA LEU A 81 1.86 -5.74 0.95
C LEU A 81 2.37 -4.30 0.83
N LEU A 82 1.49 -3.38 0.44
CA LEU A 82 1.77 -1.96 0.32
C LEU A 82 1.17 -1.20 1.50
N LYS A 83 1.95 -0.33 2.14
CA LYS A 83 1.44 0.72 3.03
C LYS A 83 1.89 2.07 2.51
N VAL A 84 1.01 3.06 2.59
CA VAL A 84 1.27 4.43 2.14
C VAL A 84 1.24 5.35 3.34
N HIS A 85 2.14 6.32 3.33
CA HIS A 85 2.23 7.34 4.36
C HIS A 85 0.87 8.01 4.57
N PRO A 86 0.43 8.24 5.83
CA PRO A 86 -0.92 8.73 6.13
C PRO A 86 -1.28 10.07 5.49
N GLU A 87 -0.29 10.90 5.20
CA GLU A 87 -0.49 12.21 4.55
C GLU A 87 -0.54 12.13 3.02
N ASP A 88 -0.15 11.00 2.44
CA ASP A 88 -0.08 10.84 0.99
C ASP A 88 -1.34 10.15 0.46
N ARG A 89 -1.69 10.42 -0.79
CA ARG A 89 -2.88 9.82 -1.40
C ARG A 89 -2.60 8.37 -1.76
N ARG A 90 -3.46 7.47 -1.30
CA ARG A 90 -3.42 6.05 -1.68
C ARG A 90 -3.66 5.91 -3.19
N PRO A 91 -2.77 5.23 -3.93
CA PRO A 91 -3.01 4.92 -5.33
C PRO A 91 -4.21 3.97 -5.47
N PRO A 92 -5.14 4.21 -6.41
CA PRO A 92 -6.26 3.32 -6.64
C PRO A 92 -5.82 1.96 -7.17
N GLU A 93 -6.73 0.98 -7.12
CA GLU A 93 -6.55 -0.31 -7.80
C GLU A 93 -6.23 -0.13 -9.29
N GLY A 94 -5.35 -0.95 -9.84
CA GLY A 94 -4.82 -0.86 -11.19
C GLY A 94 -3.69 0.16 -11.37
N SER A 95 -3.35 0.93 -10.33
CA SER A 95 -2.17 1.80 -10.38
C SER A 95 -0.86 1.02 -10.34
N VAL A 96 0.14 1.53 -11.05
CA VAL A 96 1.43 0.90 -11.27
C VAL A 96 2.55 1.79 -10.77
N LEU A 97 3.53 1.25 -10.06
CA LEU A 97 4.73 2.02 -9.74
C LEU A 97 5.49 2.32 -11.03
N SER A 98 5.70 3.61 -11.31
CA SER A 98 6.25 4.08 -12.58
C SER A 98 7.27 5.19 -12.36
N ARG A 99 8.17 5.33 -13.34
CA ARG A 99 9.12 6.42 -13.46
C ARG A 99 9.00 7.08 -14.82
N LYS A 100 9.56 8.28 -14.98
CA LYS A 100 9.68 8.91 -16.30
C LYS A 100 10.97 8.43 -16.97
N ASN A 101 10.88 8.04 -18.24
CA ASN A 101 12.05 7.79 -19.08
C ASN A 101 12.69 9.11 -19.57
N GLU A 102 13.76 9.00 -20.37
CA GLU A 102 14.48 10.16 -20.92
C GLU A 102 13.59 11.07 -21.79
N ALA A 103 12.55 10.50 -22.41
CA ALA A 103 11.55 11.23 -23.20
C ALA A 103 10.43 11.85 -22.33
N GLY A 104 10.48 11.71 -21.00
CA GLY A 104 9.47 12.22 -20.08
C GLY A 104 8.17 11.40 -20.04
N GLN A 105 8.14 10.23 -20.68
CA GLN A 105 6.99 9.33 -20.70
C GLN A 105 7.01 8.38 -19.49
N TRP A 106 5.83 8.03 -18.98
CA TRP A 106 5.71 7.09 -17.87
C TRP A 106 5.99 5.66 -18.34
N GLU A 107 6.90 4.97 -17.66
CA GLU A 107 7.18 3.56 -17.83
C GLU A 107 7.12 2.83 -16.47
N PRO A 108 6.72 1.55 -16.42
CA PRO A 108 6.76 0.78 -15.19
C PRO A 108 8.18 0.75 -14.60
N GLU A 109 8.29 1.03 -13.31
CA GLU A 109 9.53 0.86 -12.58
C GLU A 109 9.72 -0.62 -12.23
N ASN A 110 10.95 -1.11 -12.38
CA ASN A 110 11.28 -2.49 -12.03
C ASN A 110 11.42 -2.62 -10.51
N TRP A 111 10.47 -3.33 -9.89
CA TRP A 111 10.42 -3.64 -8.47
C TRP A 111 10.49 -5.16 -8.28
N ASP A 112 11.51 -5.64 -7.55
CA ASP A 112 11.73 -7.08 -7.31
C ASP A 112 11.74 -7.93 -8.62
N GLY A 113 12.25 -7.36 -9.72
CA GLY A 113 12.34 -8.03 -11.01
C GLY A 113 11.06 -8.03 -11.83
N GLY A 114 10.05 -7.21 -11.48
CA GLY A 114 8.86 -7.02 -12.31
C GLY A 114 8.12 -5.71 -12.02
N ARG A 115 6.92 -5.57 -12.56
CA ARG A 115 6.04 -4.41 -12.38
C ARG A 115 5.20 -4.58 -11.12
N LEU A 116 5.31 -3.64 -10.18
CA LEU A 116 4.45 -3.57 -9.00
C LEU A 116 3.13 -2.86 -9.34
N GLU A 117 2.00 -3.58 -9.19
CA GLU A 117 0.67 -3.03 -9.43
C GLU A 117 -0.25 -3.27 -8.23
N VAL A 118 -1.00 -2.23 -7.86
CA VAL A 118 -1.98 -2.24 -6.77
C VAL A 118 -3.24 -2.95 -7.25
N ARG A 119 -3.71 -3.93 -6.48
CA ARG A 119 -4.90 -4.74 -6.86
C ARG A 119 -6.04 -4.60 -5.89
N ARG A 120 -5.76 -4.40 -4.62
CA ARG A 120 -6.82 -4.23 -3.63
C ARG A 120 -6.33 -3.44 -2.45
N TRP A 121 -7.23 -2.75 -1.77
CA TRP A 121 -6.98 -2.19 -0.45
C TRP A 121 -7.85 -2.89 0.58
N SER A 122 -7.29 -3.11 1.77
CA SER A 122 -8.07 -3.40 2.96
C SER A 122 -8.93 -2.19 3.35
N GLN A 123 -9.90 -2.42 4.23
CA GLN A 123 -10.49 -1.31 4.98
C GLN A 123 -9.38 -0.58 5.75
N ALA A 124 -9.50 0.75 5.83
CA ALA A 124 -8.63 1.53 6.69
C ALA A 124 -8.93 1.22 8.15
N SER A 125 -7.90 1.03 8.96
CA SER A 125 -8.04 0.86 10.41
C SER A 125 -8.68 2.09 11.03
N ASP A 126 -9.74 1.89 11.82
CA ASP A 126 -10.44 2.96 12.53
C ASP A 126 -9.56 3.64 13.60
N PHE A 127 -8.41 3.05 13.94
CA PHE A 127 -7.47 3.56 14.93
C PHE A 127 -6.33 4.36 14.31
N THR A 128 -5.78 3.88 13.19
CA THR A 128 -4.59 4.46 12.56
C THR A 128 -4.87 5.19 11.26
N GLY A 129 -6.06 5.01 10.68
CA GLY A 129 -6.38 5.46 9.32
C GLY A 129 -5.60 4.72 8.22
N GLN A 130 -4.71 3.79 8.60
CA GLN A 130 -3.87 3.05 7.67
C GLN A 130 -4.65 1.91 7.02
N ALA A 131 -4.43 1.71 5.73
CA ALA A 131 -4.89 0.55 5.00
C ALA A 131 -3.68 -0.22 4.45
N VAL A 132 -3.87 -1.52 4.23
CA VAL A 132 -2.88 -2.37 3.58
C VAL A 132 -3.35 -2.65 2.15
N GLY A 133 -2.51 -2.32 1.19
CA GLY A 133 -2.70 -2.67 -0.21
C GLY A 133 -2.16 -4.06 -0.48
N LEU A 134 -2.89 -4.84 -1.26
CA LEU A 134 -2.38 -6.04 -1.92
C LEU A 134 -1.93 -5.66 -3.31
N CYS A 135 -0.67 -5.94 -3.59
CA CYS A 135 -0.04 -5.75 -4.89
C CYS A 135 0.37 -7.10 -5.46
N HIS A 136 0.48 -7.15 -6.78
CA HIS A 136 1.23 -8.22 -7.44
C HIS A 136 2.46 -7.67 -8.14
N ILE A 137 3.43 -8.54 -8.37
CA ILE A 137 4.57 -8.32 -9.26
C ILE A 137 4.29 -9.09 -10.55
N ARG A 138 4.26 -8.40 -11.69
CA ARG A 138 4.16 -9.04 -13.01
C ARG A 138 5.50 -8.97 -13.74
N ARG A 139 6.02 -10.11 -14.16
CA ARG A 139 7.27 -10.24 -14.93
C ARG A 139 6.98 -10.42 -16.41
#